data_AF-A0A1D6KPG5-F1
#
_entry.id   AF-A0A1D6KPG5-F1
#
_cell.length_a   1.000
_cell.length_b   1.000
_cell.length_c   1.000
_cell.angle_alpha   90.00
_cell.angle_beta   90.00
_cell.angle_gamma   90.00
#
_symmetry.space_group_name_H-M   'P 1'
#
loop_
_entity.id
_entity.type
_entity.pdbx_description
1 polymer ?
#
loop_
_entity_poly.entity_id
_entity_poly.type
_entity_poly.pdbx_seq_one_letter_code
_entity_poly.pdbx_strand_id
1 'polypeptide(L)'
;MELAATNNYEDMELQTRALTEPLPTSQQAYKDHHLYALEKWLHKNQIFHPKGPVLGFCKGHPVYPRSCVQTLQSRHGWLREGLQVRENELPAKVVTRPKRTFNAQSVQSSGNEDGLKPTLELYGEWQLEPLQLPHAVNGVVPKVAKRLGIDYAPAMVGFDYRSGRCLPVFDGIVVCTEFRSAILEAYAEEEEQRRAVEKKQEEAQALSRWYQLLCSIVTRQRLKDSYKTPSHGIGNEGLPENDNVHRSTLSSRSSEREPSSSKLQTDHDHDHEFPKEDQSFDEETFVRTKRCPCGFSIQVEEL
;
A
#
# COMPACT_ATOMS: atom_id res chain seq x y z
N MET A 1 -40.27 6.42 12.01
CA MET A 1 -39.30 6.54 13.13
C MET A 1 -39.62 5.43 14.12
N GLU A 2 -39.51 4.17 13.69
CA GLU A 2 -40.25 3.06 14.34
C GLU A 2 -39.44 1.75 14.38
N LEU A 3 -38.51 1.56 13.43
CA LEU A 3 -37.59 0.42 13.34
C LEU A 3 -36.51 0.36 14.44
N ALA A 4 -36.34 1.42 15.24
CA ALA A 4 -35.35 1.47 16.32
C ALA A 4 -35.92 1.05 17.70
N ALA A 5 -37.24 1.05 17.85
CA ALA A 5 -37.90 0.68 19.11
C ALA A 5 -38.12 -0.83 19.21
N THR A 6 -38.44 -1.50 18.09
CA THR A 6 -38.60 -2.96 18.02
C THR A 6 -37.28 -3.67 18.32
N ASN A 7 -36.18 -3.26 17.68
CA ASN A 7 -34.85 -3.85 17.92
C ASN A 7 -34.47 -3.84 19.40
N ASN A 8 -34.67 -2.72 20.12
CA ASN A 8 -34.32 -2.64 21.55
C ASN A 8 -35.14 -3.61 22.44
N TYR A 9 -36.41 -3.85 22.12
CA TYR A 9 -37.23 -4.80 22.90
C TYR A 9 -36.87 -6.26 22.56
N GLU A 10 -36.66 -6.56 21.29
CA GLU A 10 -36.21 -7.88 20.84
C GLU A 10 -34.80 -8.22 21.37
N ASP A 11 -33.85 -7.27 21.32
CA ASP A 11 -32.52 -7.40 21.91
C ASP A 11 -32.58 -7.62 23.43
N MET A 12 -33.46 -6.89 24.14
CA MET A 12 -33.69 -7.09 25.58
C MET A 12 -34.28 -8.46 25.89
N GLU A 13 -35.22 -8.95 25.07
CA GLU A 13 -35.80 -10.29 25.24
C GLU A 13 -34.78 -11.40 24.92
N LEU A 14 -34.00 -11.26 23.85
CA LEU A 14 -32.92 -12.17 23.48
C LEU A 14 -31.83 -12.21 24.55
N GLN A 15 -31.43 -11.05 25.09
CA GLN A 15 -30.48 -10.97 26.20
C GLN A 15 -31.04 -11.63 27.48
N THR A 16 -32.34 -11.46 27.76
CA THR A 16 -33.00 -12.11 28.90
C THR A 16 -33.05 -13.63 28.73
N ARG A 17 -33.36 -14.13 27.53
CA ARG A 17 -33.34 -15.56 27.20
C ARG A 17 -31.92 -16.13 27.35
N ALA A 18 -30.92 -15.48 26.75
CA ALA A 18 -29.51 -15.90 26.85
C ALA A 18 -28.97 -15.95 28.29
N LEU A 19 -29.43 -15.06 29.18
CA LEU A 19 -29.08 -15.07 30.61
C LEU A 19 -29.83 -16.13 31.43
N THR A 20 -30.96 -16.64 30.93
CA THR A 20 -31.79 -17.65 31.60
C THR A 20 -31.63 -19.06 31.01
N GLU A 21 -30.88 -19.21 29.93
CA GLU A 21 -30.57 -20.52 29.33
C GLU A 21 -29.79 -21.42 30.31
N PRO A 22 -30.24 -22.68 30.52
CA PRO A 22 -29.57 -23.61 31.40
C PRO A 22 -28.19 -24.00 30.84
N LEU A 23 -27.24 -24.24 31.75
CA LEU A 23 -25.88 -24.68 31.38
C LEU A 23 -25.93 -25.90 30.45
N PRO A 24 -25.20 -25.91 29.31
CA PRO A 24 -25.19 -27.04 28.40
C PRO A 24 -24.85 -28.37 29.09
N THR A 25 -25.67 -29.39 28.84
CA THR A 25 -25.53 -30.73 29.46
C THR A 25 -24.43 -31.57 28.81
N SER A 26 -24.03 -31.24 27.58
CA SER A 26 -22.95 -31.90 26.85
C SER A 26 -21.63 -31.13 26.94
N GLN A 27 -20.55 -31.81 27.35
CA GLN A 27 -19.19 -31.25 27.37
C GLN A 27 -18.77 -30.68 26.00
N GLN A 28 -19.26 -31.25 24.89
CA GLN A 28 -18.86 -30.84 23.55
C GLN A 28 -19.37 -29.44 23.17
N ALA A 29 -20.53 -29.04 23.72
CA ALA A 29 -21.14 -27.73 23.44
C ALA A 29 -20.23 -26.58 23.89
N TYR A 30 -19.47 -26.75 24.98
CA TYR A 30 -18.58 -25.72 25.56
C TYR A 30 -17.35 -25.37 24.71
N LYS A 31 -17.03 -26.16 23.67
CA LYS A 31 -15.85 -25.91 22.84
C LYS A 31 -15.97 -24.54 22.14
N ASP A 32 -17.09 -24.37 21.44
CA ASP A 32 -17.36 -23.22 20.58
C ASP A 32 -18.52 -22.34 21.16
N HIS A 33 -18.82 -22.47 22.46
CA HIS A 33 -19.88 -21.72 23.13
C HIS A 33 -19.49 -20.26 23.38
N HIS A 34 -20.43 -19.35 23.10
CA HIS A 34 -20.23 -17.91 23.22
C HIS A 34 -20.19 -17.40 24.69
N LEU A 35 -21.10 -17.86 25.56
CA LEU A 35 -21.13 -17.44 26.98
C LEU A 35 -20.23 -18.23 27.95
N TYR A 36 -19.87 -19.49 27.65
CA TYR A 36 -19.31 -20.42 28.64
C TYR A 36 -18.06 -21.15 28.13
N ALA A 37 -17.19 -21.56 29.04
CA ALA A 37 -16.00 -22.36 28.74
C ALA A 37 -15.68 -23.36 29.86
N LEU A 38 -14.99 -24.44 29.48
CA LEU A 38 -14.40 -25.43 30.37
C LEU A 38 -12.88 -25.39 30.23
N GLU A 39 -12.16 -25.53 31.34
CA GLU A 39 -10.68 -25.54 31.38
C GLU A 39 -10.08 -26.59 30.42
N LYS A 40 -10.73 -27.76 30.33
CA LYS A 40 -10.39 -28.87 29.44
C LYS A 40 -10.33 -28.51 27.95
N TRP A 41 -11.09 -27.49 27.52
CA TRP A 41 -11.18 -27.09 26.11
C TRP A 41 -10.41 -25.80 25.78
N LEU A 42 -9.72 -25.20 26.76
CA LEU A 42 -8.87 -24.05 26.51
C LEU A 42 -7.68 -24.42 25.63
N HIS A 43 -7.29 -23.51 24.73
CA HIS A 43 -6.08 -23.68 23.97
C HIS A 43 -4.83 -23.56 24.86
N LYS A 44 -3.71 -24.13 24.42
CA LYS A 44 -2.41 -24.07 25.13
C LYS A 44 -2.00 -22.64 25.53
N ASN A 45 -2.36 -21.65 24.72
CA ASN A 45 -2.08 -20.23 24.95
C ASN A 45 -3.26 -19.47 25.59
N GLN A 46 -4.18 -20.13 26.28
CA GLN A 46 -5.29 -19.50 26.99
C GLN A 46 -5.29 -19.87 28.49
N ILE A 47 -5.88 -18.99 29.29
CA ILE A 47 -6.18 -19.21 30.72
C ILE A 47 -7.50 -18.52 31.10
N PHE A 48 -8.00 -18.79 32.31
CA PHE A 48 -9.03 -17.96 32.94
C PHE A 48 -8.39 -16.81 33.73
N HIS A 49 -8.69 -15.57 33.37
CA HIS A 49 -8.28 -14.37 34.11
C HIS A 49 -9.36 -13.26 34.06
N PRO A 50 -9.78 -12.69 35.21
CA PRO A 50 -9.52 -13.19 36.55
C PRO A 50 -10.12 -14.60 36.72
N LYS A 51 -9.75 -15.32 37.78
CA LYS A 51 -10.41 -16.59 38.15
C LYS A 51 -11.80 -16.26 38.71
N GLY A 52 -12.75 -16.03 37.80
CA GLY A 52 -14.12 -15.65 38.12
C GLY A 52 -14.91 -16.75 38.84
N PRO A 53 -16.15 -16.46 39.26
CA PRO A 53 -16.99 -17.43 39.94
C PRO A 53 -17.25 -18.65 39.04
N VAL A 54 -17.18 -19.84 39.63
CA VAL A 54 -17.60 -21.09 38.96
C VAL A 54 -19.13 -21.05 38.84
N LEU A 55 -19.64 -20.99 37.62
CA LEU A 55 -21.07 -20.89 37.34
C LEU A 55 -21.82 -22.20 37.52
N GLY A 56 -21.09 -23.33 37.51
CA GLY A 56 -21.62 -24.66 37.72
C GLY A 56 -20.63 -25.74 37.31
N PHE A 57 -21.10 -26.98 37.20
CA PHE A 57 -20.26 -28.13 36.84
C PHE A 57 -20.89 -28.94 35.70
N CYS A 58 -20.16 -29.14 34.60
CA CYS A 58 -20.57 -30.05 33.53
C CYS A 58 -19.80 -31.37 33.67
N LYS A 59 -20.48 -32.43 34.13
CA LYS A 59 -19.90 -33.78 34.33
C LYS A 59 -18.57 -33.74 35.12
N GLY A 60 -18.53 -32.97 36.21
CA GLY A 60 -17.37 -32.84 37.10
C GLY A 60 -16.35 -31.75 36.71
N HIS A 61 -16.45 -31.12 35.54
CA HIS A 61 -15.58 -29.98 35.18
C HIS A 61 -16.24 -28.64 35.54
N PRO A 62 -15.53 -27.70 36.20
CA PRO A 62 -16.05 -26.37 36.51
C PRO A 62 -16.28 -25.55 35.22
N VAL A 63 -17.44 -24.90 35.15
CA VAL A 63 -17.84 -24.00 34.08
C VAL A 63 -17.53 -22.57 34.50
N TYR A 64 -16.88 -21.83 33.61
CA TYR A 64 -16.58 -20.41 33.76
C TYR A 64 -17.22 -19.61 32.62
N PRO A 65 -17.48 -18.30 32.79
CA PRO A 65 -17.91 -17.46 31.69
C PRO A 65 -16.77 -17.31 30.65
N ARG A 66 -17.14 -17.26 29.36
CA ARG A 66 -16.18 -17.12 28.24
C ARG A 66 -15.44 -15.78 28.29
N SER A 67 -16.02 -14.75 28.90
CA SER A 67 -15.38 -13.44 29.15
C SER A 67 -14.17 -13.52 30.08
N CYS A 68 -14.05 -14.56 30.91
CA CYS A 68 -12.82 -14.83 31.67
C CYS A 68 -11.74 -15.53 30.83
N VAL A 69 -12.03 -16.04 29.63
CA VAL A 69 -11.02 -16.69 28.78
C VAL A 69 -10.14 -15.63 28.13
N GLN A 70 -8.90 -15.55 28.59
CA GLN A 70 -7.92 -14.63 28.04
C GLN A 70 -6.89 -15.38 27.18
N THR A 71 -6.57 -14.78 26.04
CA THR A 71 -5.53 -15.28 25.14
C THR A 71 -4.19 -14.67 25.53
N LEU A 72 -3.16 -15.50 25.59
CA LEU A 72 -1.81 -15.12 25.98
C LEU A 72 -0.89 -15.15 24.77
N GLN A 73 0.00 -14.16 24.68
CA GLN A 73 1.08 -14.12 23.70
C GLN A 73 2.44 -13.96 24.37
N SER A 74 3.51 -14.24 23.63
CA SER A 74 4.86 -13.89 24.10
C SER A 74 5.05 -12.37 24.09
N ARG A 75 6.10 -11.87 24.77
CA ARG A 75 6.48 -10.45 24.74
C ARG A 75 6.59 -9.93 23.29
N HIS A 76 7.26 -10.68 22.41
CA HIS A 76 7.36 -10.37 20.98
C HIS A 76 6.03 -10.52 20.20
N GLY A 77 5.04 -11.24 20.72
CA GLY A 77 3.69 -11.27 20.16
C GLY A 77 3.00 -9.91 20.33
N TRP A 78 2.89 -9.48 21.59
CA TRP A 78 2.28 -8.21 21.97
C TRP A 78 2.96 -6.98 21.35
N LEU A 79 4.28 -7.01 21.13
CA LEU A 79 5.00 -5.93 20.43
C LEU A 79 4.46 -5.66 19.02
N ARG A 80 3.91 -6.67 18.32
CA ARG A 80 3.28 -6.49 16.99
C ARG A 80 1.88 -5.87 17.06
N GLU A 81 1.27 -5.86 18.24
CA GLU A 81 -0.04 -5.25 18.53
C GLU A 81 0.12 -3.86 19.17
N GLY A 82 1.35 -3.33 19.23
CA GLY A 82 1.63 -2.02 19.85
C GLY A 82 1.56 -2.03 21.37
N LEU A 83 1.73 -3.20 22.00
CA LEU A 83 1.69 -3.36 23.46
C LEU A 83 3.01 -3.94 23.97
N GLN A 84 3.48 -3.48 25.12
CA GLN A 84 4.65 -4.02 25.81
C GLN A 84 4.29 -4.57 27.18
N VAL A 85 4.97 -5.63 27.62
CA VAL A 85 4.83 -6.16 28.98
C VAL A 85 5.47 -5.19 29.96
N ARG A 86 4.71 -4.79 30.98
CA ARG A 86 5.14 -3.86 32.04
C ARG A 86 6.42 -4.36 32.72
N GLU A 87 7.24 -3.43 33.19
CA GLU A 87 8.51 -3.77 33.83
C GLU A 87 8.31 -4.65 35.07
N ASN A 88 9.15 -5.68 35.22
CA ASN A 88 9.16 -6.65 36.33
C ASN A 88 7.93 -7.58 36.46
N GLU A 89 6.99 -7.55 35.50
CA GLU A 89 5.81 -8.42 35.52
C GLU A 89 6.14 -9.88 35.15
N LEU A 90 5.61 -10.83 35.94
CA LEU A 90 5.87 -12.27 35.77
C LEU A 90 4.97 -12.91 34.69
N PRO A 91 5.43 -13.92 33.94
CA PRO A 91 4.61 -14.55 32.90
C PRO A 91 3.40 -15.29 33.48
N ALA A 92 2.20 -14.97 33.00
CA ALA A 92 0.96 -15.64 33.38
C ALA A 92 0.95 -17.15 33.03
N LYS A 93 1.72 -17.57 32.03
CA LYS A 93 1.91 -18.99 31.68
C LYS A 93 3.27 -19.22 31.04
N VAL A 94 3.90 -20.35 31.32
CA VAL A 94 5.14 -20.79 30.65
C VAL A 94 4.86 -22.10 29.93
N VAL A 95 5.19 -22.17 28.63
CA VAL A 95 4.87 -23.31 27.76
C VAL A 95 6.13 -23.84 27.07
N THR A 96 6.39 -25.14 27.15
CA THR A 96 7.54 -25.75 26.45
C THR A 96 7.39 -25.63 24.94
N ARG A 97 8.45 -25.18 24.25
CA ARG A 97 8.49 -25.12 22.79
C ARG A 97 8.78 -26.51 22.20
N PRO A 98 8.15 -26.90 21.08
CA PRO A 98 8.57 -28.09 20.36
C PRO A 98 10.01 -27.91 19.85
N LYS A 99 10.83 -28.95 19.95
CA LYS A 99 12.20 -28.95 19.44
C LYS A 99 12.19 -28.72 17.92
N ARG A 100 12.52 -27.52 17.47
CA ARG A 100 12.71 -27.22 16.04
C ARG A 100 14.12 -27.65 15.64
N THR A 101 14.23 -28.51 14.64
CA THR A 101 15.50 -28.78 13.95
C THR A 101 15.89 -27.54 13.14
N PHE A 102 16.68 -26.65 13.73
CA PHE A 102 17.15 -25.44 13.06
C PHE A 102 18.46 -25.68 12.32
N ASN A 103 18.50 -25.30 11.03
CA ASN A 103 19.74 -25.11 10.30
C ASN A 103 20.48 -23.88 10.85
N ALA A 104 21.80 -24.00 11.06
CA ALA A 104 22.62 -23.02 11.78
C ALA A 104 22.86 -21.67 11.08
N GLN A 105 22.22 -21.39 9.94
CA GLN A 105 22.51 -20.20 9.11
C GLN A 105 21.66 -18.95 9.43
N SER A 106 20.63 -19.03 10.28
CA SER A 106 19.72 -17.89 10.55
C SER A 106 20.06 -17.09 11.83
N VAL A 107 21.29 -17.17 12.33
CA VAL A 107 21.65 -16.67 13.69
C VAL A 107 22.13 -15.20 13.70
N GLN A 108 22.47 -14.60 12.56
CA GLN A 108 23.31 -13.38 12.53
C GLN A 108 22.58 -12.02 12.37
N SER A 109 21.27 -11.89 12.66
CA SER A 109 20.57 -10.60 12.43
C SER A 109 19.47 -10.21 13.41
N SER A 110 19.38 -10.82 14.60
CA SER A 110 18.49 -10.32 15.66
C SER A 110 19.00 -10.73 17.04
N GLY A 111 19.17 -9.76 17.94
CA GLY A 111 19.52 -9.95 19.35
C GLY A 111 18.38 -10.54 20.19
N ASN A 112 17.64 -11.50 19.64
CA ASN A 112 16.51 -12.15 20.29
C ASN A 112 17.00 -13.26 21.21
N GLU A 113 17.43 -12.89 22.42
CA GLU A 113 17.65 -13.79 23.58
C GLU A 113 16.50 -14.80 23.75
N ASP A 114 15.28 -14.34 23.50
CA ASP A 114 14.04 -15.10 23.53
C ASP A 114 14.00 -16.26 22.51
N GLY A 115 14.91 -16.31 21.53
CA GLY A 115 15.01 -17.41 20.57
C GLY A 115 15.61 -18.70 21.15
N LEU A 116 16.53 -18.59 22.12
CA LEU A 116 17.29 -19.72 22.64
C LEU A 116 16.59 -20.48 23.79
N LYS A 117 15.64 -19.84 24.48
CA LYS A 117 14.91 -20.48 25.59
C LYS A 117 14.09 -21.69 25.09
N PRO A 118 14.17 -22.87 25.75
CA PRO A 118 13.35 -24.04 25.43
C PRO A 118 11.89 -23.86 25.87
N THR A 119 11.63 -22.92 26.77
CA THR A 119 10.31 -22.48 27.21
C THR A 119 9.92 -21.17 26.55
N LEU A 120 8.62 -20.96 26.39
CA LEU A 120 8.01 -19.72 25.95
C LEU A 120 7.21 -19.12 27.09
N GLU A 121 7.63 -17.94 27.52
CA GLU A 121 6.90 -17.08 28.45
C GLU A 121 5.73 -16.45 27.72
N LEU A 122 4.53 -16.53 28.30
CA LEU A 122 3.30 -15.99 27.77
C LEU A 122 2.65 -15.05 28.80
N TYR A 123 2.20 -13.91 28.31
CA TYR A 123 1.61 -12.81 29.06
C TYR A 123 0.21 -12.52 28.52
N GLY A 124 -0.67 -12.00 29.36
CA GLY A 124 -2.01 -11.56 28.97
C GLY A 124 -2.16 -10.05 28.95
N GLU A 125 -3.24 -9.55 28.34
CA GLU A 125 -3.45 -8.11 28.09
C GLU A 125 -3.36 -7.23 29.35
N TRP A 126 -3.84 -7.70 30.50
CA TRP A 126 -3.77 -6.98 31.79
C TRP A 126 -2.34 -6.78 32.33
N GLN A 127 -1.35 -7.44 31.74
CA GLN A 127 0.07 -7.36 32.09
C GLN A 127 0.83 -6.33 31.22
N LEU A 128 0.11 -5.64 30.35
CA LEU A 128 0.70 -4.80 29.30
C LEU A 128 0.44 -3.31 29.54
N GLU A 129 1.18 -2.51 28.80
CA GLU A 129 0.98 -1.08 28.62
C GLU A 129 1.21 -0.71 27.14
N PRO A 130 0.62 0.39 26.63
CA PRO A 130 0.82 0.82 25.26
C PRO A 130 2.30 1.10 24.97
N LEU A 131 2.86 0.44 23.96
CA LEU A 131 4.26 0.58 23.54
C LEU A 131 4.52 2.01 23.08
N GLN A 132 5.28 2.77 23.87
CA GLN A 132 5.66 4.15 23.54
C GLN A 132 6.81 4.14 22.52
N LEU A 133 6.48 4.09 21.23
CA LEU A 133 7.47 4.32 20.16
C LEU A 133 7.65 5.83 19.92
N PRO A 134 8.88 6.30 19.62
CA PRO A 134 9.06 7.64 19.09
C PRO A 134 8.29 7.76 17.76
N HIS A 135 7.50 8.83 17.62
CA HIS A 135 6.65 9.02 16.45
C HIS A 135 7.49 9.15 15.18
N ALA A 136 7.33 8.22 14.23
CA ALA A 136 7.86 8.37 12.89
C ALA A 136 7.10 9.50 12.16
N VAL A 137 7.82 10.51 11.70
CA VAL A 137 7.23 11.66 10.99
C VAL A 137 7.46 11.49 9.49
N ASN A 138 6.34 11.36 8.75
CA ASN A 138 6.19 11.46 7.29
C ASN A 138 7.12 10.56 6.42
N GLY A 139 6.54 9.74 5.55
CA GLY A 139 7.25 8.78 4.68
C GLY A 139 8.22 9.33 3.62
N VAL A 140 8.54 10.63 3.61
CA VAL A 140 9.38 11.28 2.57
C VAL A 140 10.48 12.19 3.15
N VAL A 141 10.81 12.07 4.44
CA VAL A 141 11.87 12.88 5.09
C VAL A 141 13.35 12.52 4.76
N PRO A 142 13.75 11.33 4.22
CA PRO A 142 15.18 11.00 4.01
C PRO A 142 16.00 12.01 3.19
N LYS A 143 15.38 12.73 2.25
CA LYS A 143 16.06 13.78 1.47
C LYS A 143 16.35 15.03 2.30
N VAL A 144 15.38 15.46 3.11
CA VAL A 144 15.47 16.66 3.95
C VAL A 144 16.55 16.49 5.02
N ALA A 145 16.51 15.39 5.78
CA ALA A 145 17.50 15.12 6.84
C ALA A 145 18.94 15.07 6.29
N LYS A 146 19.13 14.36 5.17
CA LYS A 146 20.43 14.28 4.49
C LYS A 146 20.91 15.62 3.93
N ARG A 147 20.00 16.47 3.42
CA ARG A 147 20.30 17.84 2.94
C ARG A 147 20.76 18.76 4.07
N LEU A 148 20.19 18.61 5.27
CA LEU A 148 20.55 19.40 6.45
C LEU A 148 21.77 18.87 7.21
N GLY A 149 22.31 17.70 6.84
CA GLY A 149 23.43 17.08 7.54
C GLY A 149 23.07 16.54 8.93
N ILE A 150 21.80 16.21 9.17
CA ILE A 150 21.27 15.74 10.44
C ILE A 150 21.28 14.21 10.46
N ASP A 151 21.86 13.61 11.50
CA ASP A 151 21.86 12.15 11.69
C ASP A 151 20.44 11.61 11.91
N TYR A 152 20.10 10.51 11.24
CA TYR A 152 18.78 9.89 11.31
C TYR A 152 18.84 8.37 11.13
N ALA A 153 17.81 7.68 11.62
CA ALA A 153 17.56 6.26 11.35
C ALA A 153 16.22 6.08 10.61
N PRO A 154 16.11 5.18 9.62
CA PRO A 154 14.81 4.80 9.05
C PRO A 154 13.90 4.16 10.10
N ALA A 155 12.64 4.57 10.18
CA ALA A 155 11.69 4.02 11.15
C ALA A 155 11.01 2.75 10.61
N MET A 156 11.27 1.60 11.23
CA MET A 156 10.59 0.34 10.90
C MET A 156 9.21 0.31 11.57
N VAL A 157 8.14 0.37 10.78
CA VAL A 157 6.75 0.44 11.27
C VAL A 157 6.03 -0.90 11.29
N GLY A 158 6.56 -1.93 10.63
CA GLY A 158 5.95 -3.26 10.61
C GLY A 158 6.65 -4.24 9.67
N PHE A 159 5.89 -5.26 9.26
CA PHE A 159 6.34 -6.30 8.33
C PHE A 159 5.29 -6.56 7.25
N ASP A 160 5.74 -6.71 6.01
CA ASP A 160 4.92 -7.09 4.86
C ASP A 160 5.24 -8.54 4.48
N TYR A 161 4.19 -9.31 4.18
CA TYR A 161 4.26 -10.74 3.91
C TYR A 161 3.96 -11.00 2.42
N ARG A 162 4.99 -10.86 1.58
CA ARG A 162 4.88 -11.10 0.12
C ARG A 162 5.61 -12.37 -0.28
N SER A 163 4.95 -13.19 -1.10
CA SER A 163 5.53 -14.40 -1.70
C SER A 163 6.20 -15.35 -0.68
N GLY A 164 5.57 -15.51 0.49
CA GLY A 164 6.07 -16.35 1.59
C GLY A 164 7.29 -15.79 2.34
N ARG A 165 7.71 -14.56 2.07
CA ARG A 165 8.79 -13.86 2.77
C ARG A 165 8.23 -12.75 3.65
N CYS A 166 8.85 -12.57 4.82
CA CYS A 166 8.58 -11.48 5.75
C CYS A 166 9.62 -10.38 5.51
N LEU A 167 9.21 -9.19 5.06
CA LEU A 167 10.08 -8.06 4.79
C LEU A 167 9.75 -6.90 5.74
N PRO A 168 10.74 -6.24 6.36
CA PRO A 168 10.48 -5.06 7.19
C PRO A 168 9.95 -3.90 6.35
N VAL A 169 8.88 -3.27 6.82
CA VAL A 169 8.32 -2.04 6.24
C VAL A 169 8.90 -0.85 6.99
N PHE A 170 9.47 0.08 6.25
CA PHE A 170 9.95 1.35 6.77
C PHE A 170 9.04 2.49 6.31
N ASP A 171 8.63 3.34 7.24
CA ASP A 171 7.86 4.56 6.95
C ASP A 171 8.33 5.66 7.91
N GLY A 172 8.82 6.76 7.33
CA GLY A 172 9.41 7.89 8.04
C GLY A 172 10.82 7.64 8.60
N ILE A 173 11.27 8.58 9.44
CA ILE A 173 12.58 8.55 10.10
C ILE A 173 12.47 8.86 11.60
N VAL A 174 13.48 8.44 12.35
CA VAL A 174 13.74 8.84 13.74
C VAL A 174 14.95 9.79 13.75
N VAL A 175 14.81 10.91 14.45
CA VAL A 175 15.82 11.98 14.63
C VAL A 175 15.82 12.43 16.09
N CYS A 176 16.94 13.02 16.55
CA CYS A 176 17.01 13.63 17.88
C CYS A 176 16.00 14.78 18.02
N THR A 177 15.44 14.96 19.22
CA THR A 177 14.33 15.89 19.48
C THR A 177 14.68 17.35 19.20
N GLU A 178 15.95 17.73 19.37
CA GLU A 178 16.49 19.06 19.06
C GLU A 178 16.36 19.44 17.57
N PHE A 179 16.41 18.47 16.66
CA PHE A 179 16.33 18.68 15.22
C PHE A 179 14.90 18.62 14.66
N ARG A 180 13.91 18.30 15.50
CA ARG A 180 12.51 18.11 15.08
C ARG A 180 11.94 19.32 14.34
N SER A 181 12.19 20.53 14.82
CA SER A 181 11.70 21.78 14.21
C SER A 181 12.32 22.01 12.83
N ALA A 182 13.65 21.97 12.74
CA ALA A 182 14.39 22.18 11.49
C ALA A 182 13.98 21.19 10.39
N ILE A 183 13.76 19.92 10.76
CA ILE A 183 13.27 18.87 9.84
C ILE A 183 11.85 19.18 9.34
N LEU A 184 10.94 19.62 10.21
CA LEU A 184 9.56 19.93 9.85
C LEU A 184 9.44 21.17 8.95
N GLU A 185 10.22 22.21 9.25
CA GLU A 185 10.26 23.45 8.47
C GLU A 185 10.82 23.20 7.06
N ALA A 186 12.00 22.57 6.96
CA ALA A 186 12.60 22.26 5.67
C ALA A 186 11.80 21.24 4.83
N TYR A 187 10.96 20.41 5.46
CA TYR A 187 9.99 19.55 4.78
C TYR A 187 8.80 20.36 4.25
N ALA A 188 8.26 21.30 5.03
CA ALA A 188 7.16 22.15 4.61
C ALA A 188 7.54 23.04 3.41
N GLU A 189 8.75 23.60 3.42
CA GLU A 189 9.32 24.33 2.27
C GLU A 189 9.43 23.46 1.01
N GLU A 190 9.97 22.24 1.14
CA GLU A 190 10.16 21.32 0.00
C GLU A 190 8.81 20.83 -0.56
N GLU A 191 7.81 20.66 0.30
CA GLU A 191 6.42 20.37 -0.06
C GLU A 191 5.76 21.52 -0.83
N GLU A 192 5.94 22.78 -0.38
CA GLU A 192 5.43 23.96 -1.10
C GLU A 192 6.13 24.15 -2.45
N GLN A 193 7.45 23.98 -2.52
CA GLN A 193 8.21 24.01 -3.76
C GLN A 193 7.72 22.94 -4.75
N ARG A 194 7.48 21.71 -4.27
CA ARG A 194 6.97 20.63 -5.12
C ARG A 194 5.59 20.98 -5.69
N ARG A 195 4.66 21.46 -4.86
CA ARG A 195 3.32 21.91 -5.29
C ARG A 195 3.39 23.07 -6.28
N ALA A 196 4.32 24.01 -6.10
CA ALA A 196 4.53 25.12 -7.02
C ALA A 196 5.08 24.66 -8.39
N VAL A 197 5.93 23.62 -8.41
CA VAL A 197 6.42 22.99 -9.66
C VAL A 197 5.32 22.17 -10.34
N GLU A 198 4.59 21.34 -9.59
CA GLU A 198 3.45 20.55 -10.08
C GLU A 198 2.40 21.47 -10.70
N LYS A 199 2.02 22.56 -10.02
CA LYS A 199 1.08 23.57 -10.54
C LYS A 199 1.57 24.23 -11.83
N LYS A 200 2.85 24.64 -11.90
CA LYS A 200 3.44 25.19 -13.14
C LYS A 200 3.43 24.17 -14.29
N GLN A 201 3.65 22.89 -13.98
CA GLN A 201 3.61 21.81 -14.96
C GLN A 201 2.19 21.56 -15.45
N GLU A 202 1.19 21.59 -14.55
CA GLU A 202 -0.23 21.51 -14.90
C GLU A 202 -0.68 22.69 -15.77
N GLU A 203 -0.33 23.93 -15.40
CA GLU A 203 -0.60 25.14 -16.18
C GLU A 203 0.02 25.06 -17.58
N ALA A 204 1.28 24.61 -17.70
CA ALA A 204 1.95 24.42 -18.98
C ALA A 204 1.30 23.31 -19.83
N GLN A 205 0.89 22.20 -19.22
CA GLN A 205 0.15 21.13 -19.92
C GLN A 205 -1.22 21.63 -20.39
N ALA A 206 -1.94 22.39 -19.58
CA ALA A 206 -3.22 22.99 -19.94
C ALA A 206 -3.06 23.93 -21.13
N LEU A 207 -2.08 24.85 -21.10
CA LEU A 207 -1.77 25.75 -22.21
C LEU A 207 -1.42 25.00 -23.51
N SER A 208 -0.63 23.93 -23.42
CA SER A 208 -0.29 23.08 -24.58
C SER A 208 -1.54 22.42 -25.19
N ARG A 209 -2.43 21.86 -24.36
CA ARG A 209 -3.69 21.26 -24.81
C ARG A 209 -4.65 22.31 -25.41
N TRP A 210 -4.73 23.50 -24.83
CA TRP A 210 -5.50 24.63 -25.37
C TRP A 210 -4.98 25.09 -26.73
N TYR A 211 -3.65 25.20 -26.89
CA TYR A 211 -3.02 25.51 -28.17
C TYR A 211 -3.36 24.46 -29.25
N GLN A 212 -3.20 23.17 -28.93
CA GLN A 212 -3.57 22.07 -29.83
C GLN A 212 -5.05 22.13 -30.24
N LEU A 213 -5.96 22.38 -29.29
CA LEU A 213 -7.39 22.53 -29.56
C LEU A 213 -7.65 23.68 -30.55
N LEU A 214 -7.10 24.87 -30.28
CA LEU A 214 -7.27 26.06 -31.12
C LEU A 214 -6.69 25.86 -32.52
N CYS A 215 -5.48 25.31 -32.64
CA CYS A 215 -4.90 24.93 -33.94
C CYS A 215 -5.80 23.96 -34.69
N SER A 216 -6.37 22.94 -34.02
CA SER A 216 -7.29 22.00 -34.66
C SER A 216 -8.57 22.67 -35.16
N ILE A 217 -9.10 23.66 -34.43
CA ILE A 217 -10.28 24.44 -34.84
C ILE A 217 -9.97 25.28 -36.08
N VAL A 218 -8.84 26.00 -36.08
CA VAL A 218 -8.40 26.82 -37.22
C VAL A 218 -8.19 25.95 -38.47
N THR A 219 -7.53 24.80 -38.34
CA THR A 219 -7.32 23.86 -39.46
C THR A 219 -8.65 23.30 -39.99
N ARG A 220 -9.58 22.89 -39.12
CA ARG A 220 -10.93 22.46 -39.53
C ARG A 220 -11.71 23.57 -40.21
N GLN A 221 -11.57 24.82 -39.78
CA GLN A 221 -12.25 25.95 -40.39
C GLN A 221 -11.70 26.24 -41.80
N ARG A 222 -10.37 26.29 -41.95
CA ARG A 222 -9.70 26.41 -43.26
C ARG A 222 -10.18 25.31 -44.22
N LEU A 223 -10.17 24.05 -43.79
CA LEU A 223 -10.68 22.93 -44.60
C LEU A 223 -12.14 23.14 -45.02
N LYS A 224 -13.04 23.49 -44.10
CA LYS A 224 -14.46 23.76 -44.41
C LYS A 224 -14.63 24.85 -45.47
N ASP A 225 -13.81 25.90 -45.42
CA ASP A 225 -13.93 27.01 -46.35
C ASP A 225 -13.32 26.65 -47.73
N SER A 226 -12.26 25.84 -47.79
CA SER A 226 -11.72 25.26 -49.03
C SER A 226 -12.70 24.33 -49.76
N TYR A 227 -13.56 23.60 -49.04
CA TYR A 227 -14.56 22.70 -49.64
C TYR A 227 -15.90 23.40 -49.97
N LYS A 228 -16.10 24.67 -49.60
CA LYS A 228 -17.31 25.45 -49.95
C LYS A 228 -17.27 26.08 -51.34
N THR A 229 -16.10 26.23 -51.95
CA THR A 229 -15.99 26.67 -53.33
C THR A 229 -16.28 25.49 -54.27
N PRO A 230 -17.41 25.49 -55.02
CA PRO A 230 -17.65 24.46 -56.02
C PRO A 230 -16.62 24.59 -57.14
N SER A 231 -15.89 23.52 -57.42
CA SER A 231 -14.86 23.49 -58.45
C SER A 231 -15.47 23.53 -59.85
N HIS A 232 -15.63 24.72 -60.44
CA HIS A 232 -15.39 24.87 -61.87
C HIS A 232 -13.89 25.07 -62.06
N GLY A 233 -13.22 24.01 -62.52
CA GLY A 233 -11.77 24.03 -62.73
C GLY A 233 -11.38 24.81 -63.97
N ILE A 234 -10.12 25.25 -64.00
CA ILE A 234 -9.23 25.45 -65.16
C ILE A 234 -7.88 25.93 -64.62
N GLY A 235 -6.78 25.51 -65.24
CA GLY A 235 -5.64 26.42 -65.43
C GLY A 235 -4.45 26.28 -64.48
N ASN A 236 -3.32 26.00 -65.11
CA ASN A 236 -1.94 26.10 -64.63
C ASN A 236 -1.55 27.50 -64.11
N GLU A 237 -0.35 27.58 -63.53
CA GLU A 237 0.61 28.72 -63.44
C GLU A 237 0.94 29.23 -62.01
N GLY A 238 2.25 29.38 -61.72
CA GLY A 238 2.77 30.43 -60.82
C GLY A 238 3.14 30.06 -59.38
N LEU A 239 4.45 29.90 -59.12
CA LEU A 239 5.06 30.02 -57.79
C LEU A 239 5.15 31.51 -57.36
N PRO A 240 5.47 31.82 -56.09
CA PRO A 240 6.84 32.34 -55.87
C PRO A 240 7.53 31.84 -54.59
N GLU A 241 8.86 31.83 -54.63
CA GLU A 241 9.77 31.56 -53.51
C GLU A 241 9.85 32.72 -52.51
N ASN A 242 10.09 32.39 -51.24
CA ASN A 242 11.02 33.09 -50.32
C ASN A 242 10.94 32.49 -48.91
N ASP A 243 11.97 32.49 -48.06
CA ASP A 243 13.41 32.33 -48.29
C ASP A 243 14.10 32.06 -46.92
N ASN A 244 15.31 31.51 -46.93
CA ASN A 244 16.25 31.34 -45.80
C ASN A 244 15.80 30.47 -44.58
N VAL A 245 16.45 29.36 -44.17
CA VAL A 245 17.86 28.88 -44.18
C VAL A 245 18.71 29.34 -42.98
N HIS A 246 19.19 28.34 -42.21
CA HIS A 246 20.39 28.35 -41.33
C HIS A 246 20.37 29.17 -40.01
N ARG A 247 21.15 28.83 -38.97
CA ARG A 247 22.04 27.65 -38.71
C ARG A 247 22.30 27.49 -37.19
N SER A 248 22.34 26.24 -36.76
CA SER A 248 23.06 25.60 -35.63
C SER A 248 23.79 26.43 -34.56
N THR A 249 23.69 25.98 -33.30
CA THR A 249 24.85 25.86 -32.40
C THR A 249 24.74 24.60 -31.53
N LEU A 250 25.86 23.88 -31.38
CA LEU A 250 25.97 22.67 -30.54
C LEU A 250 26.30 23.00 -29.08
N SER A 251 26.00 22.07 -28.16
CA SER A 251 26.95 21.71 -27.10
C SER A 251 26.71 20.27 -26.61
N SER A 252 27.75 19.66 -26.03
CA SER A 252 27.95 18.21 -25.96
C SER A 252 28.03 17.67 -24.53
N ARG A 253 27.48 16.46 -24.31
CA ARG A 253 27.91 15.41 -23.32
C ARG A 253 27.91 15.83 -21.82
N SER A 254 27.65 14.95 -20.84
CA SER A 254 28.19 13.59 -20.65
C SER A 254 27.50 12.80 -19.52
N SER A 255 27.48 11.46 -19.64
CA SER A 255 27.60 10.42 -18.56
C SER A 255 26.58 10.41 -17.39
N GLU A 256 25.87 9.33 -16.98
CA GLU A 256 25.73 7.90 -17.36
C GLU A 256 24.29 7.40 -16.97
N ARG A 257 23.84 6.13 -16.93
CA ARG A 257 24.42 4.76 -17.14
C ARG A 257 23.35 3.74 -17.58
N GLU A 258 23.82 2.65 -18.18
CA GLU A 258 23.17 1.37 -18.57
C GLU A 258 22.62 0.50 -17.38
N PRO A 259 21.77 -0.56 -17.57
CA PRO A 259 21.85 -1.48 -18.71
C PRO A 259 20.59 -2.16 -19.33
N SER A 260 20.70 -2.37 -20.66
CA SER A 260 20.45 -3.61 -21.43
C SER A 260 19.04 -4.23 -21.58
N SER A 261 18.57 -4.33 -22.84
CA SER A 261 18.21 -5.61 -23.49
C SER A 261 18.18 -5.45 -25.02
N SER A 262 18.49 -6.53 -25.76
CA SER A 262 18.79 -6.50 -27.20
C SER A 262 17.64 -6.96 -28.11
N LYS A 263 17.41 -6.21 -29.21
CA LYS A 263 17.29 -6.76 -30.58
C LYS A 263 17.28 -5.64 -31.63
N LEU A 264 17.89 -5.92 -32.78
CA LEU A 264 18.09 -4.94 -33.86
C LEU A 264 16.79 -4.62 -34.60
N GLN A 265 16.55 -3.34 -34.86
CA GLN A 265 16.04 -2.85 -36.14
C GLN A 265 16.53 -1.43 -36.38
N THR A 266 16.57 -1.02 -37.65
CA THR A 266 17.29 0.17 -38.12
C THR A 266 16.47 1.44 -37.97
N ASP A 267 16.88 2.34 -37.08
CA ASP A 267 16.44 3.74 -37.11
C ASP A 267 16.92 4.39 -38.42
N HIS A 268 16.03 4.47 -39.39
CA HIS A 268 16.11 5.47 -40.44
C HIS A 268 15.32 6.68 -39.99
N ASP A 269 15.99 7.81 -39.86
CA ASP A 269 15.41 9.11 -39.52
C ASP A 269 14.60 9.61 -40.73
N HIS A 270 13.33 9.18 -40.80
CA HIS A 270 12.37 9.51 -41.85
C HIS A 270 10.97 9.67 -41.24
N ASP A 271 10.14 10.51 -41.85
CA ASP A 271 8.75 10.67 -41.42
C ASP A 271 7.97 9.37 -41.66
N HIS A 272 7.38 8.82 -40.61
CA HIS A 272 6.58 7.60 -40.69
C HIS A 272 5.24 7.85 -41.36
N GLU A 273 5.18 7.59 -42.66
CA GLU A 273 3.93 7.55 -43.42
C GLU A 273 3.21 6.21 -43.23
N PHE A 274 1.88 6.26 -43.11
CA PHE A 274 1.00 5.11 -42.86
C PHE A 274 -0.06 5.00 -43.98
N PRO A 275 0.28 4.36 -45.12
CA PRO A 275 -0.66 4.14 -46.23
C PRO A 275 -1.97 3.51 -45.79
N LYS A 276 -3.05 3.72 -46.56
CA LYS A 276 -4.38 3.18 -46.20
C LYS A 276 -4.44 1.67 -46.42
N GLU A 277 -3.69 1.15 -47.38
CA GLU A 277 -3.56 -0.29 -47.66
C GLU A 277 -2.96 -1.08 -46.47
N ASP A 278 -2.09 -0.45 -45.68
CA ASP A 278 -1.36 -1.08 -44.56
C ASP A 278 -2.03 -0.88 -43.18
N GLN A 279 -3.35 -0.65 -43.17
CA GLN A 279 -4.15 -0.49 -41.95
C GLN A 279 -5.10 -1.67 -41.76
N SER A 280 -4.95 -2.39 -40.66
CA SER A 280 -5.86 -3.48 -40.27
C SER A 280 -6.70 -3.07 -39.05
N PHE A 281 -8.02 -3.19 -39.16
CA PHE A 281 -8.97 -2.98 -38.07
C PHE A 281 -9.42 -4.34 -37.51
N ASP A 282 -9.51 -4.44 -36.19
CA ASP A 282 -10.05 -5.59 -35.48
C ASP A 282 -11.43 -5.23 -34.92
N GLU A 283 -12.47 -5.91 -35.40
CA GLU A 283 -13.87 -5.68 -35.03
C GLU A 283 -14.23 -6.22 -33.63
N GLU A 284 -13.43 -7.12 -33.04
CA GLU A 284 -13.67 -7.67 -31.71
C GLU A 284 -13.08 -6.77 -30.61
N THR A 285 -11.91 -6.17 -30.87
CA THR A 285 -11.21 -5.28 -29.91
C THR A 285 -11.38 -3.80 -30.20
N PHE A 286 -11.99 -3.42 -31.34
CA PHE A 286 -12.09 -2.04 -31.85
C PHE A 286 -10.71 -1.35 -32.03
N VAL A 287 -9.65 -2.14 -32.21
CA VAL A 287 -8.27 -1.63 -32.39
C VAL A 287 -7.92 -1.53 -33.87
N ARG A 288 -7.47 -0.34 -34.29
CA ARG A 288 -6.87 -0.10 -35.59
C ARG A 288 -5.35 -0.11 -35.51
N THR A 289 -4.73 -1.11 -36.14
CA THR A 289 -3.27 -1.18 -36.31
C THR A 289 -2.87 -0.53 -37.63
N LYS A 290 -1.94 0.43 -37.59
CA LYS A 290 -1.35 1.09 -38.77
C LYS A 290 0.12 0.73 -38.86
N ARG A 291 0.60 0.34 -40.04
CA ARG A 291 2.01 -0.04 -40.26
C ARG A 291 2.67 0.92 -41.25
N CYS A 292 3.93 1.23 -40.99
CA CYS A 292 4.81 1.96 -41.89
C CYS A 292 5.72 0.95 -42.61
N PRO A 293 6.08 1.14 -43.90
CA PRO A 293 6.96 0.21 -44.63
C PRO A 293 8.33 -0.07 -44.00
N CYS A 294 8.80 0.78 -43.08
CA CYS A 294 10.01 0.54 -42.29
C CYS A 294 9.86 -0.54 -41.19
N GLY A 295 8.65 -1.06 -40.98
CA GLY A 295 8.33 -2.04 -39.93
C GLY A 295 7.78 -1.43 -38.64
N PHE A 296 7.82 -0.11 -38.47
CA PHE A 296 7.18 0.57 -37.34
C PHE A 296 5.65 0.44 -37.43
N SER A 297 4.98 0.24 -36.29
CA SER A 297 3.53 0.14 -36.24
C SER A 297 2.95 0.72 -34.96
N ILE A 298 1.75 1.28 -35.10
CA ILE A 298 1.01 1.92 -34.01
C ILE A 298 -0.41 1.38 -33.95
N GLN A 299 -0.93 1.21 -32.73
CA GLN A 299 -2.28 0.76 -32.45
C GLN A 299 -3.09 1.91 -31.86
N VAL A 300 -4.33 2.07 -32.32
CA VAL A 300 -5.26 3.10 -31.86
C VAL A 300 -6.62 2.44 -31.64
N GLU A 301 -7.17 2.55 -30.43
CA GLU A 301 -8.55 2.18 -30.13
C GLU A 301 -9.49 3.23 -30.74
N GLU A 302 -10.47 2.79 -31.56
CA GLU A 302 -11.50 3.66 -32.14
C GLU A 302 -12.83 3.43 -31.39
N LEU A 303 -13.24 4.41 -30.57
CA LEU A 303 -14.52 4.47 -29.82
C LEU A 303 -15.72 4.89 -30.69
#